data_AF-A0AAU9S0J0-F1
#
_entry.id   AF-A0AAU9S0J0-F1
#
_cell.length_a   1.000
_cell.length_b   1.000
_cell.length_c   1.000
_cell.angle_alpha   90.00
_cell.angle_beta   90.00
_cell.angle_gamma   90.00
#
_symmetry.space_group_name_H-M   'P 1'
#
loop_
_entity.id
_entity.type
_entity.pdbx_description
1 polymer ?
#
loop_
_entity_poly.entity_id
_entity_poly.type
_entity_poly.pdbx_seq_one_letter_code
_entity_poly.pdbx_strand_id
1 'polypeptide(L)'
;MGQEMLTSTLVLNKMRKLVSLPQIPGSLLFVDAMNCKSLGILDCSFSNPRIDLNFRNCFKLNQEARNLIIQASTRGDVVLPGGEVPAYFAFRSSRSSLHVKLNEKSLRKSTQFRACILLVNGAKFCDLFSLECRVTSKQNARTACITKEHFPGQIFSEHLYIFNVEAEEVTSTELYFVFDLSLMMQPGPINICIKECGILQL
;
A
#
# COMPACT_ATOMS: atom_id res chain seq x y z
N MET A 1 -12.27 -31.64 5.08
CA MET A 1 -12.97 -30.96 3.97
C MET A 1 -12.11 -29.77 3.58
N GLY A 2 -11.16 -29.99 2.67
CA GLY A 2 -10.20 -28.97 2.26
C GLY A 2 -10.89 -27.94 1.38
N GLN A 3 -10.99 -26.70 1.85
CA GLN A 3 -11.30 -25.59 0.97
C GLN A 3 -10.01 -25.25 0.23
N GLU A 4 -9.89 -25.74 -1.01
CA GLU A 4 -9.01 -25.10 -1.99
C GLU A 4 -9.56 -23.69 -2.21
N MET A 5 -8.88 -22.69 -1.64
CA MET A 5 -9.13 -21.30 -1.94
C MET A 5 -8.67 -21.05 -3.37
N LEU A 6 -9.58 -21.21 -4.34
CA LEU A 6 -9.36 -20.80 -5.73
C LEU A 6 -9.08 -19.28 -5.72
N THR A 7 -7.80 -18.90 -5.81
CA THR A 7 -7.38 -17.51 -5.89
C THR A 7 -7.70 -16.97 -7.28
N SER A 8 -8.80 -16.23 -7.38
CA SER A 8 -9.17 -15.49 -8.59
C SER A 8 -8.15 -14.39 -8.87
N THR A 9 -7.16 -14.71 -9.71
CA THR A 9 -6.02 -13.85 -10.03
C THR A 9 -6.02 -13.49 -11.51
N LEU A 10 -5.77 -12.23 -11.83
CA LEU A 10 -5.53 -11.76 -13.20
C LEU A 10 -4.07 -11.37 -13.37
N VAL A 11 -3.34 -12.08 -14.24
CA VAL A 11 -1.92 -11.82 -14.54
C VAL A 11 -1.78 -11.24 -15.94
N LEU A 12 -1.31 -10.00 -16.01
CA LEU A 12 -1.11 -9.19 -17.22
C LEU A 12 0.36 -8.78 -17.40
N ASN A 13 1.27 -9.39 -16.65
CA ASN A 13 2.67 -8.98 -16.53
C ASN A 13 3.36 -8.85 -17.90
N LYS A 14 4.09 -7.75 -18.11
CA LYS A 14 4.85 -7.42 -19.33
C LYS A 14 4.00 -7.26 -20.59
N MET A 15 2.68 -7.02 -20.51
CA MET A 15 1.87 -6.68 -21.68
C MET A 15 2.15 -5.24 -22.16
N ARG A 16 3.26 -5.08 -22.90
CA ARG A 16 3.78 -3.76 -23.33
C ARG A 16 2.88 -3.00 -24.30
N LYS A 17 1.94 -3.66 -24.96
CA LYS A 17 0.99 -3.05 -25.91
C LYS A 17 -0.37 -2.76 -25.29
N LEU A 18 -0.61 -3.18 -24.06
CA LEU A 18 -1.87 -2.93 -23.35
C LEU A 18 -1.96 -1.44 -23.03
N VAL A 19 -2.99 -0.76 -23.52
CA VAL A 19 -3.21 0.68 -23.31
C VAL A 19 -4.31 0.98 -22.30
N SER A 20 -5.28 0.07 -22.17
CA SER A 20 -6.38 0.12 -21.22
C SER A 20 -6.65 -1.26 -20.61
N LEU A 21 -7.19 -1.30 -19.39
CA LEU A 21 -7.78 -2.53 -18.85
C LEU A 21 -9.25 -2.62 -19.26
N PRO A 22 -9.72 -3.79 -19.75
CA PRO A 22 -11.14 -4.03 -19.94
C PRO A 22 -11.83 -4.19 -18.59
N GLN A 23 -13.16 -4.28 -18.59
CA GLN A 23 -13.94 -4.62 -17.40
C GLN A 23 -13.44 -5.94 -16.79
N ILE A 24 -13.31 -5.93 -15.47
CA ILE A 24 -12.68 -7.00 -14.70
C ILE A 24 -13.73 -7.68 -13.81
N PRO A 25 -13.69 -9.00 -13.63
CA PRO A 25 -14.60 -9.68 -12.71
C PRO A 25 -14.51 -9.13 -11.28
N GLY A 26 -15.65 -8.85 -10.65
CA GLY A 26 -15.70 -8.33 -9.29
C GLY A 26 -15.21 -9.30 -8.20
N SER A 27 -15.02 -10.58 -8.53
CA SER A 27 -14.54 -11.62 -7.62
C SER A 27 -13.02 -11.72 -7.52
N LEU A 28 -12.25 -10.93 -8.28
CA LEU A 28 -10.80 -11.01 -8.23
C LEU A 28 -10.24 -10.64 -6.86
N LEU A 29 -9.25 -11.40 -6.42
CA LEU A 29 -8.47 -11.15 -5.22
C LEU A 29 -7.14 -10.45 -5.54
N PHE A 30 -6.57 -10.68 -6.73
CA PHE A 30 -5.28 -10.11 -7.11
C PHE A 30 -5.21 -9.74 -8.59
N VAL A 31 -4.62 -8.59 -8.90
CA VAL A 31 -4.28 -8.15 -10.26
C VAL A 31 -2.78 -7.83 -10.34
N ASP A 32 -2.05 -8.59 -11.15
CA ASP A 32 -0.66 -8.31 -11.49
C ASP A 32 -0.53 -7.73 -12.90
N ALA A 33 -0.43 -6.41 -12.99
CA ALA A 33 -0.19 -5.67 -14.23
C ALA A 33 1.25 -5.13 -14.31
N MET A 34 2.21 -5.74 -13.58
CA MET A 34 3.59 -5.28 -13.57
C MET A 34 4.18 -5.16 -15.00
N ASN A 35 4.96 -4.12 -15.25
CA ASN A 35 5.65 -3.86 -16.52
C ASN A 35 4.74 -3.65 -17.74
N CYS A 36 3.47 -3.30 -17.55
CA CYS A 36 2.57 -2.84 -18.62
C CYS A 36 2.87 -1.39 -19.01
N LYS A 37 4.00 -1.17 -19.70
CA LYS A 37 4.54 0.17 -19.97
C LYS A 37 3.67 1.09 -20.84
N SER A 38 2.68 0.56 -21.56
CA SER A 38 1.75 1.36 -22.35
C SER A 38 0.42 1.63 -21.66
N LEU A 39 0.17 1.00 -20.50
CA LEU A 39 -1.12 1.08 -19.82
C LEU A 39 -1.29 2.48 -19.25
N GLY A 40 -2.30 3.19 -19.75
CA GLY A 40 -2.52 4.59 -19.42
C GLY A 40 -3.85 4.90 -18.77
N ILE A 41 -4.90 4.17 -19.13
CA ILE A 41 -6.26 4.41 -18.65
C ILE A 41 -6.86 3.12 -18.10
N LEU A 42 -7.84 3.24 -17.21
CA LEU A 42 -8.60 2.13 -16.67
C LEU A 42 -10.07 2.37 -16.96
N ASP A 43 -10.67 1.49 -17.76
CA ASP A 43 -12.11 1.50 -18.06
C ASP A 43 -12.77 0.32 -17.33
N CYS A 44 -12.51 0.24 -16.03
CA CYS A 44 -12.94 -0.83 -15.17
C CYS A 44 -13.15 -0.35 -13.73
N SER A 45 -14.02 -1.04 -13.01
CA SER A 45 -14.18 -0.88 -11.57
C SER A 45 -13.67 -2.10 -10.82
N PHE A 46 -13.05 -1.90 -9.67
CA PHE A 46 -12.70 -2.98 -8.76
C PHE A 46 -13.75 -3.07 -7.66
N SER A 47 -14.59 -4.10 -7.70
CA SER A 47 -15.69 -4.26 -6.72
C SER A 47 -15.24 -4.83 -5.37
N ASN A 48 -14.12 -5.54 -5.34
CA ASN A 48 -13.62 -6.16 -4.12
C ASN A 48 -12.73 -5.19 -3.34
N PRO A 49 -13.12 -4.74 -2.12
CA PRO A 49 -12.33 -3.80 -1.33
C PRO A 49 -11.02 -4.39 -0.81
N ARG A 50 -10.85 -5.72 -0.84
CA ARG A 50 -9.64 -6.45 -0.41
C ARG A 50 -8.73 -6.82 -1.58
N ILE A 51 -8.98 -6.30 -2.77
CA ILE A 51 -8.19 -6.67 -3.94
C ILE A 51 -6.76 -6.14 -3.83
N ASP A 52 -5.80 -7.01 -4.09
CA ASP A 52 -4.40 -6.63 -4.18
C ASP A 52 -4.08 -6.19 -5.63
N LEU A 53 -3.44 -5.03 -5.78
CA LEU A 53 -3.23 -4.38 -7.07
C LEU A 53 -1.75 -4.06 -7.30
N ASN A 54 -1.11 -4.75 -8.23
CA ASN A 54 0.28 -4.54 -8.59
C ASN A 54 0.41 -3.92 -9.99
N PHE A 55 0.67 -2.61 -10.02
CA PHE A 55 0.89 -1.80 -11.22
C PHE A 55 2.32 -1.32 -11.36
N ARG A 56 3.29 -2.00 -10.74
CA ARG A 56 4.71 -1.59 -10.81
C ARG A 56 5.16 -1.39 -12.27
N ASN A 57 5.81 -0.26 -12.53
CA ASN A 57 6.37 0.15 -13.82
C ASN A 57 5.33 0.48 -14.91
N CYS A 58 4.06 0.70 -14.54
CA CYS A 58 3.01 1.22 -15.42
C CYS A 58 3.04 2.76 -15.48
N PHE A 59 4.17 3.35 -15.88
CA PHE A 59 4.40 4.80 -15.79
C PHE A 59 3.48 5.67 -16.66
N LYS A 60 2.77 5.08 -17.63
CA LYS A 60 1.80 5.81 -18.46
C LYS A 60 0.43 6.00 -17.80
N LEU A 61 0.18 5.38 -16.63
CA LEU A 61 -1.08 5.57 -15.91
C LEU A 61 -1.33 7.06 -15.67
N ASN A 62 -2.46 7.55 -16.18
CA ASN A 62 -2.89 8.92 -15.96
C ASN A 62 -3.31 9.12 -14.48
N GLN A 63 -3.56 10.37 -14.09
CA GLN A 63 -3.90 10.67 -12.70
C GLN A 63 -5.22 10.03 -12.26
N GLU A 64 -6.20 9.97 -13.15
CA GLU A 64 -7.51 9.36 -12.89
C GLU A 64 -7.38 7.85 -12.59
N ALA A 65 -6.63 7.12 -13.42
CA ALA A 65 -6.35 5.70 -13.22
C ALA A 65 -5.61 5.45 -11.89
N ARG A 66 -4.63 6.29 -11.56
CA ARG A 66 -3.92 6.19 -10.27
C ARG A 66 -4.85 6.41 -9.09
N ASN A 67 -5.72 7.43 -9.15
CA ASN A 67 -6.69 7.70 -8.10
C ASN A 67 -7.68 6.54 -7.96
N LEU A 68 -8.17 6.00 -9.07
CA LEU A 68 -9.07 4.84 -9.10
C LEU A 68 -8.40 3.63 -8.43
N ILE A 69 -7.15 3.30 -8.79
CA ILE A 69 -6.39 2.20 -8.17
C ILE A 69 -6.28 2.37 -6.65
N ILE A 70 -5.96 3.59 -6.19
CA ILE A 70 -5.73 3.86 -4.77
C ILE A 70 -7.03 3.78 -3.96
N GLN A 71 -8.15 4.24 -4.53
CA GLN A 71 -9.46 4.25 -3.87
C GLN A 71 -10.19 2.90 -3.94
N ALA A 72 -9.90 2.10 -4.96
CA ALA A 72 -10.52 0.81 -5.20
C ALA A 72 -10.29 -0.20 -4.08
N SER A 73 -9.04 -0.30 -3.62
CA SER A 73 -8.66 -1.23 -2.57
C SER A 73 -8.56 -0.48 -1.24
N THR A 74 -9.57 -0.64 -0.40
CA THR A 74 -9.57 -0.05 0.95
C THR A 74 -8.89 -0.95 1.97
N ARG A 75 -8.73 -2.24 1.67
CA ARG A 75 -8.18 -3.26 2.58
C ARG A 75 -7.03 -4.07 2.01
N GLY A 76 -6.90 -4.13 0.70
CA GLY A 76 -5.79 -4.83 0.05
C GLY A 76 -4.59 -3.93 -0.22
N ASP A 77 -3.52 -4.56 -0.65
CA ASP A 77 -2.25 -3.92 -0.95
C ASP A 77 -2.24 -3.34 -2.36
N VAL A 78 -1.62 -2.18 -2.50
CA VAL A 78 -1.53 -1.48 -3.77
C VAL A 78 -0.10 -1.02 -3.99
N VAL A 79 0.45 -1.35 -5.16
CA VAL A 79 1.74 -0.81 -5.62
C VAL A 79 1.59 -0.21 -7.00
N LEU A 80 1.88 1.08 -7.14
CA LEU A 80 1.77 1.80 -8.41
C LEU A 80 2.82 2.92 -8.52
N PRO A 81 3.15 3.41 -9.73
CA PRO A 81 4.07 4.53 -9.88
C PRO A 81 3.54 5.81 -9.26
N GLY A 82 4.41 6.57 -8.59
CA GLY A 82 4.09 7.87 -8.00
C GLY A 82 5.33 8.58 -7.49
N GLY A 83 5.38 9.90 -7.67
CA GLY A 83 6.54 10.73 -7.30
C GLY A 83 6.46 11.37 -5.92
N GLU A 84 5.26 11.39 -5.34
CA GLU A 84 4.89 11.98 -4.04
C GLU A 84 3.69 11.24 -3.45
N VAL A 85 3.54 11.29 -2.12
CA VAL A 85 2.36 10.76 -1.44
C VAL A 85 1.15 11.63 -1.79
N PRO A 86 0.02 11.05 -2.24
CA PRO A 86 -1.14 11.83 -2.68
C PRO A 86 -1.70 12.76 -1.58
N ALA A 87 -2.19 13.93 -1.99
CA ALA A 87 -2.63 14.98 -1.07
C ALA A 87 -3.82 14.59 -0.15
N TYR A 88 -4.60 13.57 -0.51
CA TYR A 88 -5.69 13.08 0.34
C TYR A 88 -5.21 12.20 1.50
N PHE A 89 -3.93 11.80 1.55
CA PHE A 89 -3.32 11.33 2.80
C PHE A 89 -3.11 12.56 3.69
N ALA A 90 -4.06 12.79 4.59
CA ALA A 90 -4.16 14.04 5.36
C ALA A 90 -2.93 14.28 6.26
N PHE A 91 -2.35 13.20 6.79
CA PHE A 91 -1.15 13.27 7.61
C PHE A 91 0.04 12.79 6.79
N ARG A 92 1.10 13.61 6.67
CA ARG A 92 2.30 13.28 5.88
C ARG A 92 3.57 13.64 6.63
N SER A 93 4.65 12.93 6.33
CA SER A 93 5.97 13.16 6.90
C SER A 93 7.06 12.71 5.92
N SER A 94 8.18 13.43 5.90
CA SER A 94 9.39 13.02 5.15
C SER A 94 10.31 12.11 5.97
N ARG A 95 9.82 11.58 7.09
CA ARG A 95 10.53 10.66 7.99
C ARG A 95 9.83 9.30 7.97
N SER A 96 10.47 8.28 8.54
CA SER A 96 9.88 6.96 8.74
C SER A 96 8.85 6.91 9.87
N SER A 97 8.49 8.04 10.46
CA SER A 97 7.47 8.13 11.50
C SER A 97 6.65 9.41 11.36
N LEU A 98 5.43 9.36 11.88
CA LEU A 98 4.54 10.51 11.97
C LEU A 98 3.62 10.44 13.19
N HIS A 99 3.28 11.62 13.69
CA HIS A 99 2.28 11.80 14.73
C HIS A 99 0.93 12.16 14.08
N VAL A 100 -0.11 11.45 14.48
CA VAL A 100 -1.47 11.61 13.98
C VAL A 100 -2.37 12.00 15.15
N LYS A 101 -3.05 13.14 15.01
CA LYS A 101 -4.07 13.60 15.96
C LYS A 101 -5.45 13.42 15.35
N LEU A 102 -6.21 12.50 15.92
CA LEU A 102 -7.57 12.17 15.55
C LEU A 102 -8.57 13.12 16.21
N ASN A 103 -9.76 13.22 15.62
CA ASN A 103 -10.87 13.94 16.25
C ASN A 103 -11.50 13.07 17.35
N GLU A 104 -11.99 13.65 18.45
CA GLU A 104 -12.60 12.90 19.56
C GLU A 104 -13.77 12.02 19.12
N LYS A 105 -14.55 12.46 18.13
CA LYS A 105 -15.66 11.69 17.53
C LYS A 105 -15.22 10.45 16.76
N SER A 106 -13.93 10.30 16.48
CA SER A 106 -13.39 9.19 15.69
C SER A 106 -12.84 8.05 16.53
N LEU A 107 -12.92 8.15 17.87
CA LEU A 107 -12.62 7.05 18.79
C LEU A 107 -13.68 5.96 18.65
N ARG A 108 -13.36 4.92 17.87
CA ARG A 108 -14.15 3.70 17.72
C ARG A 108 -13.40 2.53 18.35
N LYS A 109 -14.10 1.41 18.57
CA LYS A 109 -13.48 0.16 19.06
C LYS A 109 -12.34 -0.33 18.16
N SER A 110 -12.45 -0.11 16.85
CA SER A 110 -11.40 -0.30 15.84
C SER A 110 -11.40 0.89 14.91
N THR A 111 -10.21 1.37 14.53
CA THR A 111 -10.02 2.44 13.55
C THR A 111 -9.13 1.91 12.42
N GLN A 112 -9.60 2.09 11.18
CA GLN A 112 -8.86 1.67 9.99
C GLN A 112 -8.12 2.86 9.39
N PHE A 113 -6.89 2.62 8.97
CA PHE A 113 -6.04 3.59 8.31
C PHE A 113 -5.50 3.01 7.01
N ARG A 114 -5.21 3.88 6.05
CA ARG A 114 -4.37 3.58 4.89
C ARG A 114 -3.04 4.24 5.09
N ALA A 115 -1.97 3.45 5.03
CA ALA A 115 -0.60 3.95 4.98
C ALA A 115 -0.14 3.98 3.52
N CYS A 116 0.57 5.04 3.14
CA CYS A 116 1.21 5.18 1.83
C CYS A 116 2.68 5.54 2.03
N ILE A 117 3.57 4.74 1.47
CA ILE A 117 5.02 4.89 1.58
C ILE A 117 5.62 5.13 0.20
N LEU A 118 6.48 6.12 0.12
CA LEU A 118 7.36 6.39 -1.01
C LEU A 118 8.82 6.24 -0.54
N LEU A 119 9.61 5.51 -1.30
CA LEU A 119 11.00 5.19 -0.95
C LEU A 119 11.99 6.10 -1.68
N VAL A 120 13.14 6.37 -1.06
CA VAL A 120 14.24 7.13 -1.68
C VAL A 120 14.91 6.31 -2.77
N ASN A 121 15.09 5.02 -2.51
CA ASN A 121 15.84 4.09 -3.35
C ASN A 121 15.18 2.71 -3.39
N GLY A 122 15.33 2.04 -4.54
CA GLY A 122 14.84 0.68 -4.73
C GLY A 122 15.91 -0.40 -4.50
N ALA A 123 15.50 -1.66 -4.52
CA ALA A 123 16.37 -2.82 -4.47
C ALA A 123 15.98 -3.82 -5.56
N LYS A 124 16.92 -4.07 -6.48
CA LYS A 124 16.70 -4.92 -7.67
C LYS A 124 16.80 -6.42 -7.40
N PHE A 125 17.46 -6.82 -6.31
CA PHE A 125 17.71 -8.22 -5.95
C PHE A 125 16.85 -8.67 -4.76
N CYS A 126 15.72 -8.02 -4.53
CA CYS A 126 14.81 -8.39 -3.46
C CYS A 126 13.72 -9.34 -3.98
N ASP A 127 13.64 -10.53 -3.41
CA ASP A 127 12.56 -11.48 -3.66
C ASP A 127 11.31 -11.14 -2.84
N LEU A 128 11.52 -10.65 -1.61
CA LEU A 128 10.45 -10.31 -0.69
C LEU A 128 10.81 -9.11 0.19
N PHE A 129 9.99 -8.08 0.07
CA PHE A 129 10.05 -6.85 0.85
C PHE A 129 9.00 -6.89 1.94
N SER A 130 9.40 -6.72 3.21
CA SER A 130 8.46 -6.61 4.33
C SER A 130 8.45 -5.17 4.85
N LEU A 131 7.24 -4.63 4.95
CA LEU A 131 6.96 -3.32 5.51
C LEU A 131 6.18 -3.50 6.80
N GLU A 132 6.79 -3.11 7.91
CA GLU A 132 6.14 -3.14 9.21
C GLU A 132 5.68 -1.73 9.58
N CYS A 133 4.42 -1.61 10.03
CA CYS A 133 3.88 -0.40 10.62
C CYS A 133 3.54 -0.69 12.08
N ARG A 134 4.19 0.02 12.99
CA ARG A 134 3.89 0.00 14.42
C ARG A 134 3.11 1.25 14.80
N VAL A 135 1.97 1.06 15.45
CA VAL A 135 1.14 2.15 15.96
C VAL A 135 1.21 2.14 17.48
N THR A 136 1.54 3.28 18.08
CA THR A 136 1.59 3.44 19.54
C THR A 136 0.70 4.59 19.99
N SER A 137 0.10 4.45 21.17
CA SER A 137 -0.73 5.48 21.79
C SER A 137 0.06 6.24 22.84
N LYS A 138 -0.08 7.58 22.87
CA LYS A 138 0.62 8.43 23.85
C LYS A 138 0.24 8.09 25.29
N GLN A 139 -1.03 7.80 25.55
CA GLN A 139 -1.56 7.71 26.91
C GLN A 139 -1.02 6.48 27.67
N ASN A 140 -0.73 5.39 26.98
CA ASN A 140 -0.37 4.12 27.62
C ASN A 140 1.01 3.59 27.24
N ALA A 141 1.74 4.24 26.32
CA ALA A 141 2.99 3.75 25.70
C ALA A 141 2.92 2.31 25.17
N ARG A 142 1.70 1.76 25.04
CA ARG A 142 1.44 0.43 24.49
C ARG A 142 1.31 0.51 22.99
N THR A 143 1.85 -0.49 22.32
CA THR A 143 1.61 -0.73 20.90
C THR A 143 0.14 -1.08 20.70
N ALA A 144 -0.57 -0.21 19.99
CA ALA A 144 -1.97 -0.41 19.63
C ALA A 144 -2.11 -1.48 18.54
N CYS A 145 -1.20 -1.49 17.56
CA CYS A 145 -1.11 -2.56 16.58
C CYS A 145 0.26 -2.65 15.91
N ILE A 146 0.53 -3.81 15.31
CA ILE A 146 1.65 -4.05 14.40
C ILE A 146 1.06 -4.67 13.14
N THR A 147 1.17 -3.97 12.02
CA THR A 147 0.83 -4.48 10.70
C THR A 147 2.10 -4.84 9.97
N LYS A 148 2.16 -6.01 9.33
CA LYS A 148 3.31 -6.45 8.52
C LYS A 148 2.81 -6.88 7.16
N GLU A 149 3.19 -6.12 6.14
CA GLU A 149 2.84 -6.45 4.76
C GLU A 149 4.03 -6.92 3.97
N HIS A 150 3.76 -7.84 3.04
CA HIS A 150 4.77 -8.51 2.25
C HIS A 150 4.52 -8.24 0.77
N PHE A 151 5.40 -7.43 0.18
CA PHE A 151 5.34 -7.10 -1.22
C PHE A 151 6.31 -8.01 -1.98
N PRO A 152 5.82 -8.95 -2.81
CA PRO A 152 6.70 -9.81 -3.59
C PRO A 152 7.42 -9.02 -4.68
N GLY A 153 8.67 -9.42 -4.94
CA GLY A 153 9.50 -8.93 -6.04
C GLY A 153 10.20 -7.59 -5.78
N GLN A 154 10.69 -7.01 -6.88
CA GLN A 154 11.58 -5.84 -6.84
C GLN A 154 10.93 -4.62 -6.18
N ILE A 155 11.79 -3.87 -5.48
CA ILE A 155 11.43 -2.60 -4.85
C ILE A 155 11.90 -1.45 -5.73
N PHE A 156 11.05 -0.45 -5.90
CA PHE A 156 11.31 0.72 -6.71
C PHE A 156 11.08 2.00 -5.90
N SER A 157 11.92 3.01 -6.11
CA SER A 157 11.82 4.31 -5.43
C SER A 157 10.78 5.25 -6.02
N GLU A 158 10.31 4.99 -7.24
CA GLU A 158 9.35 5.84 -7.96
C GLU A 158 7.92 5.31 -7.84
N HIS A 159 7.65 4.55 -6.77
CA HIS A 159 6.41 3.81 -6.56
C HIS A 159 5.87 4.05 -5.16
N LEU A 160 4.56 4.08 -5.07
CA LEU A 160 3.79 4.15 -3.84
C LEU A 160 3.46 2.74 -3.40
N TYR A 161 3.74 2.44 -2.13
CA TYR A 161 3.36 1.21 -1.45
C TYR A 161 2.24 1.56 -0.48
N ILE A 162 1.04 1.03 -0.71
CA ILE A 162 -0.15 1.40 0.04
C ILE A 162 -0.79 0.15 0.61
N PHE A 163 -1.11 0.19 1.90
CA PHE A 163 -1.64 -0.95 2.63
C PHE A 163 -2.56 -0.49 3.76
N ASN A 164 -3.35 -1.44 4.27
CA ASN A 164 -4.28 -1.19 5.36
C ASN A 164 -3.61 -1.39 6.72
N VAL A 165 -3.84 -0.46 7.65
CA VAL A 165 -3.40 -0.56 9.04
C VAL A 165 -4.64 -0.52 9.92
N GLU A 166 -4.91 -1.62 10.62
CA GLU A 166 -6.03 -1.71 11.55
C GLU A 166 -5.52 -1.60 12.98
N ALA A 167 -6.00 -0.58 13.69
CA ALA A 167 -5.67 -0.34 15.09
C ALA A 167 -6.90 -0.66 15.95
N GLU A 168 -6.77 -1.70 16.77
CA GLU A 168 -7.78 -2.09 17.76
C GLU A 168 -7.60 -1.29 19.05
N GLU A 169 -8.70 -1.04 19.76
CA GLU A 169 -8.70 -0.42 21.09
C GLU A 169 -7.98 0.94 21.15
N VAL A 170 -8.14 1.75 20.10
CA VAL A 170 -7.64 3.14 20.06
C VAL A 170 -8.39 3.97 21.09
N THR A 171 -7.82 4.08 22.29
CA THR A 171 -8.34 4.84 23.42
C THR A 171 -7.83 6.29 23.46
N SER A 172 -6.83 6.61 22.64
CA SER A 172 -6.20 7.92 22.54
C SER A 172 -6.45 8.55 21.17
N THR A 173 -6.68 9.85 21.14
CA THR A 173 -6.72 10.62 19.88
C THR A 173 -5.33 10.91 19.33
N GLU A 174 -4.27 10.77 20.13
CA GLU A 174 -2.88 10.95 19.71
C GLU A 174 -2.22 9.59 19.48
N LEU A 175 -1.87 9.33 18.21
CA LEU A 175 -1.25 8.11 17.71
C LEU A 175 0.11 8.42 17.07
N TYR A 176 1.06 7.51 17.23
CA TYR A 176 2.35 7.57 16.57
C TYR A 176 2.52 6.34 15.68
N PHE A 177 2.75 6.60 14.40
CA PHE A 177 3.02 5.59 13.39
C PHE A 177 4.53 5.55 13.15
N VAL A 178 5.11 4.35 13.19
CA VAL A 178 6.52 4.09 12.89
C VAL A 178 6.57 3.02 11.83
N PHE A 179 7.29 3.29 10.74
CA PHE A 179 7.47 2.38 9.63
C PHE A 179 8.88 1.82 9.65
N ASP A 180 8.98 0.50 9.65
CA ASP A 180 10.23 -0.24 9.59
C ASP A 180 10.27 -1.07 8.31
N LEU A 181 11.42 -1.02 7.64
CA LEU A 181 11.65 -1.69 6.36
C LEU A 181 12.61 -2.85 6.59
N SER A 182 12.25 -4.05 6.10
CA SER A 182 13.15 -5.19 6.10
C SER A 182 13.12 -5.93 4.77
N LEU A 183 14.29 -6.36 4.28
CA LEU A 183 14.39 -7.27 3.15
C LEU A 183 14.65 -8.66 3.69
N MET A 184 13.78 -9.59 3.34
CA MET A 184 14.04 -10.99 3.62
C MET A 184 15.13 -11.49 2.67
N MET A 185 16.00 -12.37 3.18
CA MET A 185 16.97 -13.15 2.38
C MET A 185 18.18 -12.38 1.79
N GLN A 186 18.46 -11.14 2.22
CA GLN A 186 19.67 -10.41 1.79
C GLN A 186 20.70 -10.31 2.93
N PRO A 187 21.93 -10.85 2.77
CA PRO A 187 23.00 -10.69 3.75
C PRO A 187 23.65 -9.29 3.61
N GLY A 188 23.28 -8.36 4.49
CA GLY A 188 23.96 -7.06 4.60
C GLY A 188 23.03 -5.91 5.04
N PRO A 189 23.60 -4.76 5.46
CA PRO A 189 22.81 -3.59 5.82
C PRO A 189 22.05 -3.06 4.59
N ILE A 190 20.73 -3.00 4.74
CA ILE A 190 19.83 -2.48 3.71
C ILE A 190 19.75 -0.97 3.90
N ASN A 191 20.23 -0.21 2.92
CA ASN A 191 20.15 1.24 2.97
C ASN A 191 18.89 1.75 2.26
N ILE A 192 17.71 1.16 2.51
CA ILE A 192 16.44 1.66 1.95
C ILE A 192 15.86 2.67 2.91
N CYS A 193 15.58 3.87 2.41
CA CYS A 193 15.01 4.95 3.21
C CYS A 193 13.61 5.33 2.73
N ILE A 194 12.76 5.75 3.65
CA ILE A 194 11.47 6.37 3.34
C ILE A 194 11.73 7.81 2.94
N LYS A 195 11.28 8.18 1.74
CA LYS A 195 11.30 9.56 1.22
C LYS A 195 10.13 10.35 1.80
N GLU A 196 8.95 9.74 1.78
CA GLU A 196 7.71 10.33 2.26
C GLU A 196 6.77 9.21 2.71
N CYS A 197 6.03 9.46 3.78
CA CYS A 197 4.94 8.61 4.21
C CYS A 197 3.68 9.44 4.45
N GLY A 198 2.52 8.79 4.33
CA GLY A 198 1.25 9.40 4.72
C GLY A 198 0.23 8.42 5.27
N ILE A 199 -0.68 8.96 6.07
CA ILE A 199 -1.79 8.26 6.69
C ILE A 199 -3.10 8.92 6.28
N LEU A 200 -4.06 8.09 5.89
CA LEU A 200 -5.46 8.44 5.68
C LEU A 200 -6.30 7.60 6.66
N GLN A 201 -7.15 8.25 7.45
CA GLN A 201 -8.15 7.56 8.26
C GLN A 201 -9.37 7.21 7.38
N LEU A 202 -9.85 5.96 7.49
CA LEU A 202 -11.03 5.47 6.76
C LEU A 202 -12.32 5.58 7.58
#